data_AF-A0A412REC2-F1
#
_entry.id   AF-A0A412REC2-F1
#
_cell.length_a   1.000
_cell.length_b   1.000
_cell.length_c   1.000
_cell.angle_alpha   90.00
_cell.angle_beta   90.00
_cell.angle_gamma   90.00
#
_symmetry.space_group_name_H-M   'P 1'
#
loop_
_entity.id
_entity.type
_entity.pdbx_description
1 polymer ?
#
loop_
_entity_poly.entity_id
_entity_poly.type
_entity_poly.pdbx_seq_one_letter_code
_entity_poly.pdbx_strand_id
1 'polypeptide(L)' 'FASVNLTDNKNVFLICTYGGRPVFKSIERVIAYKHDNIVGRFSCKGFDTFGPFKLIGGVSKGHPDEKDIAAAI' A
#
# COMPACT_ATOMS: atom_id res chain seq x y z
N PHE A 1 9.08 -7.23 9.73
CA PHE A 1 9.86 -6.34 8.85
C PHE A 1 9.92 -4.92 9.41
N ALA A 2 8.82 -4.14 9.36
CA ALA A 2 8.86 -2.74 9.79
C ALA A 2 9.37 -2.54 11.24
N SER A 3 8.98 -3.40 12.19
CA SER A 3 9.44 -3.32 13.58
C SER A 3 10.95 -3.49 13.76
N VAL A 4 11.62 -4.14 12.80
CA VAL A 4 13.05 -4.42 12.82
C VAL A 4 13.83 -3.39 12.01
N ASN A 5 13.28 -2.96 10.87
CA ASN A 5 14.01 -2.19 9.87
C ASN A 5 13.69 -0.68 9.88
N LEU A 6 12.59 -0.27 10.53
CA LEU A 6 12.25 1.14 10.64
C LEU A 6 12.98 1.76 11.83
N THR A 7 13.77 2.79 11.55
CA THR A 7 14.44 3.60 12.57
C THR A 7 13.48 4.65 13.12
N ASP A 8 13.60 4.94 14.42
CA ASP A 8 12.76 5.87 15.15
C ASP A 8 12.90 7.33 14.66
N ASN A 9 11.85 8.12 14.90
CA ASN A 9 11.74 9.57 14.62
C ASN A 9 11.95 9.96 13.15
N LYS A 10 11.29 9.26 12.23
CA LYS A 10 11.30 9.49 10.79
C LYS A 10 9.96 9.94 10.25
N ASN A 11 10.02 10.66 9.13
CA ASN A 11 8.87 10.85 8.25
C ASN A 11 8.71 9.61 7.38
N VAL A 12 7.51 9.03 7.37
CA VAL A 12 7.19 7.78 6.68
C VAL A 12 6.06 8.01 5.70
N PHE A 13 6.30 7.64 4.44
CA PHE A 13 5.27 7.58 3.41
C PHE A 13 4.90 6.11 3.17
N LEU A 14 3.61 5.80 3.19
CA LEU A 14 3.12 4.42 3.06
C LEU A 14 2.68 4.12 1.63
N ILE A 15 3.07 2.96 1.11
CA ILE A 15 2.68 2.48 -0.22
C ILE A 15 2.03 1.09 -0.04
N CYS A 16 0.84 0.89 -0.62
CA CYS A 16 0.11 -0.38 -0.54
C CYS A 16 -0.57 -0.76 -1.86
N THR A 17 -0.21 -1.90 -2.43
CA THR A 17 -1.01 -2.55 -3.49
C THR A 17 -1.97 -3.56 -2.87
N TYR A 18 -3.22 -3.64 -3.34
CA TYR A 18 -4.21 -4.55 -2.76
C TYR A 18 -5.13 -5.21 -3.79
N GLY A 19 -5.62 -6.41 -3.48
CA GLY A 19 -6.70 -7.06 -4.26
C GLY A 19 -8.09 -6.63 -3.78
N GLY A 20 -8.34 -6.71 -2.47
CA GLY A 20 -9.62 -6.34 -1.84
C GLY A 20 -9.70 -4.86 -1.47
N ARG A 21 -9.13 -4.50 -0.32
CA ARG A 21 -9.05 -3.13 0.21
C ARG A 21 -7.63 -2.84 0.73
N PRO A 22 -7.17 -1.58 0.75
CA PRO A 22 -5.87 -1.25 1.34
C PRO A 22 -5.90 -1.52 2.85
N VAL A 23 -4.77 -1.98 3.41
CA VAL A 23 -4.67 -2.29 4.85
C VAL A 23 -3.35 -1.76 5.39
N PHE A 24 -3.42 -0.75 6.27
CA PHE A 24 -2.25 -0.12 6.91
C PHE A 24 -2.16 -0.38 8.42
N LYS A 25 -3.22 -0.93 9.04
CA LYS A 25 -3.38 -0.96 10.51
C LYS A 25 -2.21 -1.58 11.27
N SER A 26 -1.60 -2.65 10.74
CA SER A 26 -0.47 -3.31 11.42
C SER A 26 0.81 -2.49 11.36
N ILE A 27 1.12 -1.85 10.22
CA ILE A 27 2.31 -1.01 10.08
C ILE A 27 2.16 0.32 10.81
N GLU A 28 0.96 0.89 10.85
CA GLU A 28 0.67 2.13 11.59
C GLU A 28 0.93 1.97 13.10
N ARG A 29 0.64 0.80 13.68
CA ARG A 29 1.00 0.52 15.08
C ARG A 29 2.51 0.54 15.33
N VAL A 30 3.29 0.02 14.37
CA VAL A 30 4.75 0.03 14.47
C VAL A 30 5.29 1.45 14.37
N ILE A 31 4.81 2.22 13.40
CA ILE A 31 5.20 3.63 13.19
C ILE A 31 4.89 4.46 14.44
N ALA A 32 3.70 4.29 15.02
CA ALA A 32 3.32 4.97 16.25
C ALA A 32 4.24 4.59 17.43
N TYR A 33 4.59 3.32 17.57
CA TYR A 33 5.54 2.85 18.59
C TYR A 33 6.96 3.42 18.39
N LYS A 34 7.34 3.67 17.14
CA LYS A 34 8.66 4.19 16.74
C LYS A 34 8.77 5.73 16.78
N HIS A 35 7.72 6.42 17.23
CA HIS A 35 7.63 7.89 17.22
C HIS A 35 7.81 8.51 15.83
N ASP A 36 7.45 7.75 14.80
CA ASP A 36 7.52 8.18 13.41
C ASP A 36 6.25 8.94 13.01
N ASN A 37 6.39 9.82 12.03
CA ASN A 37 5.32 10.65 11.49
C ASN A 37 4.89 10.15 10.11
N ILE A 38 3.59 9.85 9.94
CA ILE A 38 3.06 9.47 8.62
C ILE A 38 2.81 10.74 7.82
N VAL A 39 3.62 10.97 6.79
CA VAL A 39 3.52 12.17 5.95
C VAL A 39 2.60 12.00 4.74
N GLY A 40 2.18 10.76 4.45
CA GLY A 40 1.28 10.48 3.35
C GLY A 40 1.04 8.98 3.14
N ARG A 41 0.04 8.67 2.31
CA ARG A 41 -0.35 7.32 1.92
C ARG A 41 -0.68 7.29 0.43
N PHE A 42 -0.18 6.24 -0.21
CA PHE A 42 -0.58 5.84 -1.55
C PHE A 42 -1.09 4.39 -1.52
N SER A 43 -2.17 4.14 -2.26
CA SER A 43 -2.60 2.78 -2.53
C SER A 43 -3.31 2.63 -3.85
N CYS A 44 -3.12 1.50 -4.52
CA CYS A 44 -3.82 1.16 -5.75
C CYS A 44 -4.16 -0.33 -5.80
N LYS A 45 -5.08 -0.70 -6.70
CA LYS A 45 -5.36 -2.12 -6.97
C LYS A 45 -4.14 -2.78 -7.62
N GLY A 46 -3.80 -3.99 -7.18
CA GLY A 46 -2.75 -4.79 -7.80
C GLY A 46 -3.28 -5.63 -8.96
N PHE A 47 -2.51 -5.75 -10.04
CA PHE A 47 -2.84 -6.65 -11.14
C PHE A 47 -2.83 -8.10 -10.66
N ASP A 48 -3.96 -8.79 -10.81
CA ASP A 48 -4.13 -10.15 -10.30
C ASP A 48 -4.58 -11.09 -11.42
N THR A 49 -3.80 -12.15 -11.63
CA THR A 49 -4.08 -13.23 -12.58
C THR A 49 -4.23 -14.58 -11.87
N PHE A 50 -4.41 -14.61 -10.55
CA PHE A 50 -4.54 -15.85 -9.79
C PHE A 50 -5.89 -16.54 -10.06
N GLY A 51 -5.85 -17.86 -10.24
CA GLY A 51 -7.05 -18.68 -10.42
C GLY A 51 -7.91 -18.27 -11.62
N PRO A 52 -9.25 -18.12 -11.43
CA PRO A 52 -10.17 -17.84 -12.54
C PRO A 52 -9.85 -16.53 -13.26
N PHE A 53 -9.20 -15.57 -12.58
CA PHE A 53 -8.80 -14.31 -13.21
C PHE A 53 -7.82 -14.50 -14.35
N LYS A 54 -7.00 -15.57 -14.36
CA LYS A 54 -6.10 -15.87 -15.48
C LYS A 54 -6.86 -16.06 -16.79
N LEU A 55 -8.04 -16.66 -16.75
CA LEU A 55 -8.83 -17.01 -17.93
C LEU A 55 -9.46 -15.79 -18.63
N ILE A 56 -9.61 -14.69 -17.89
CA ILE A 56 -10.14 -13.41 -18.41
C ILE A 56 -9.04 -12.37 -18.64
N GLY A 57 -7.76 -12.75 -18.56
CA GLY A 57 -6.62 -11.85 -18.76
C GLY A 57 -6.21 -11.05 -17.52
N GLY A 58 -6.74 -11.40 -16.35
CA GLY A 58 -6.51 -10.77 -15.06
C GLY A 58 -7.47 -9.62 -14.74
N VAL A 59 -7.37 -9.12 -13.51
CA VAL A 59 -8.16 -7.98 -13.01
C VAL A 59 -7.23 -6.87 -12.53
N SER A 60 -7.73 -5.62 -12.55
CA SER A 60 -6.96 -4.43 -12.14
C SER A 60 -5.68 -4.18 -12.96
N LYS A 61 -5.69 -4.60 -14.24
CA LYS A 61 -4.60 -4.26 -15.17
C LYS A 61 -4.61 -2.76 -15.47
N GLY A 62 -3.43 -2.16 -15.58
CA GLY A 62 -3.29 -0.73 -15.89
C GLY A 62 -3.22 0.19 -14.67
N HIS A 63 -3.25 -0.38 -13.46
CA HIS A 63 -3.02 0.35 -12.21
C HIS A 63 -1.53 0.23 -11.77
N PRO A 64 -0.95 1.27 -11.15
CA PRO A 64 -1.58 2.56 -10.86
C PRO A 64 -1.82 3.40 -12.13
N ASP A 65 -2.96 4.07 -12.20
CA ASP A 65 -3.33 5.02 -13.26
C ASP A 65 -3.31 6.47 -12.75
N GLU A 66 -3.66 7.43 -13.62
CA GLU A 66 -3.70 8.85 -13.24
C GLU A 66 -4.64 9.15 -12.08
N LYS A 67 -5.74 8.38 -11.92
CA LYS A 67 -6.68 8.54 -10.80
C LYS A 67 -6.07 8.03 -9.50
N ASP A 68 -5.36 6.92 -9.54
CA ASP A 68 -4.64 6.42 -8.36
C ASP A 68 -3.59 7.44 -7.91
N ILE A 69 -2.83 8.01 -8.84
CA ILE A 69 -1.80 9.02 -8.56
C ILE A 69 -2.43 10.29 -7.98
N ALA A 70 -3.54 10.77 -8.58
CA ALA A 70 -4.25 11.95 -8.08
C ALA A 70 -4.89 11.73 -6.70
N ALA A 71 -5.17 10.49 -6.32
CA ALA A 71 -5.69 10.13 -5.00
C ALA A 71 -4.60 9.92 -3.94
N ALA A 72 -3.31 10.03 -4.29
CA ALA A 72 -2.23 10.03 -3.33
C ALA A 72 -2.35 11.24 -2.39
N ILE A 73 -2.28 11.01 -1.07
CA ILE A 73 -2.33 12.05 -0.03
C ILE A 73 -1.01 12.10 0.70
#